data_AF-A0A2U9NJG7-F1
#
_entry.id   AF-A0A2U9NJG7-F1
#
_cell.length_a   1.000
_cell.length_b   1.000
_cell.length_c   1.000
_cell.angle_alpha   90.00
_cell.angle_beta   90.00
_cell.angle_gamma   90.00
#
_symmetry.space_group_name_H-M   'P 1'
#
loop_
_entity.id
_entity.type
_entity.pdbx_description
1 polymer ?
#
loop_
_entity_poly.entity_id
_entity_poly.type
_entity_poly.pdbx_seq_one_letter_code
_entity_poly.pdbx_strand_id
1 'polypeptide(L)'
;AIISVLINGEKLKLFLHDLYEMMNKFQIDCSLKKLFIITEIFIVSNLILDGAFWIATVGIYIFKYYIGRSLYFFIYTTAVSVGNHVNHTELKLENILAVYQRDLREIRRNQFVIYESISVYNKLFGYQILFATIVAIIYTLDLLMLCLTFSKNMCMDNPQQILGLITVCFLWMITIFVLISLVAYACDRTVSEYERTILICYKYLNQLPISLKRDNEFILQNELLAIIEQTNRLQLKFTAAGFFNVDVTMLGFIFGSVTSYIIVAMQFIEI
;
A
#
# COMPACT_ATOMS: atom_id res chain seq x y z
N ALA A 1 -14.35 11.98 4.95
CA ALA A 1 -13.12 12.82 5.02
C ALA A 1 -12.80 13.48 3.68
N ILE A 2 -12.60 12.74 2.58
CA ILE A 2 -12.28 13.32 1.26
C ILE A 2 -13.38 14.23 0.70
N ILE A 3 -14.66 13.89 0.90
CA ILE A 3 -15.78 14.77 0.51
C ILE A 3 -15.72 16.11 1.29
N SER A 4 -15.36 16.07 2.58
CA SER A 4 -15.17 17.28 3.40
C SER A 4 -13.90 18.07 3.04
N VAL A 5 -12.84 17.40 2.58
CA VAL A 5 -11.58 18.00 2.12
C VAL A 5 -11.75 18.60 0.72
N LEU A 6 -12.53 17.97 -0.17
CA LEU A 6 -12.89 18.49 -1.49
C LEU A 6 -13.84 19.68 -1.41
N ILE A 7 -14.75 19.71 -0.42
CA ILE A 7 -15.66 20.84 -0.18
C ILE A 7 -14.90 22.07 0.37
N ASN A 8 -13.73 21.87 0.99
CA ASN A 8 -12.99 22.94 1.65
C ASN A 8 -11.62 23.14 0.99
N GLY A 9 -11.56 24.03 -0.01
CA GLY A 9 -10.41 24.22 -0.90
C GLY A 9 -9.07 24.46 -0.20
N GLU A 10 -9.06 25.03 1.01
CA GLU A 10 -7.82 25.17 1.81
C GLU A 10 -7.26 23.83 2.28
N LYS A 11 -8.09 22.89 2.72
CA LYS A 11 -7.64 21.56 3.16
C LYS A 11 -7.12 20.73 2.00
N LEU A 12 -7.74 20.86 0.83
CA LEU A 12 -7.24 20.23 -0.40
C LEU A 12 -5.90 20.82 -0.81
N LYS A 13 -5.73 22.14 -0.72
CA LYS A 13 -4.47 22.82 -1.07
C LYS A 13 -3.33 22.45 -0.12
N LEU A 14 -3.61 22.34 1.18
CA LEU A 14 -2.68 21.82 2.19
C LEU A 14 -2.28 20.37 1.89
N PHE A 15 -3.26 19.50 1.63
CA PHE A 15 -3.00 18.11 1.28
C PHE A 15 -2.15 17.97 0.00
N LEU A 16 -2.47 18.75 -1.05
CA LEU A 16 -1.70 18.77 -2.29
C LEU A 16 -0.30 19.35 -2.11
N HIS A 17 -0.12 20.34 -1.23
CA HIS A 17 1.19 20.87 -0.86
C HIS A 17 2.03 19.83 -0.12
N ASP A 18 1.45 19.15 0.88
CA ASP A 18 2.14 18.09 1.64
C ASP A 18 2.52 16.92 0.73
N LEU A 19 1.65 16.57 -0.23
CA LEU A 19 1.95 15.59 -1.30
C LEU A 19 3.08 16.06 -2.21
N TYR A 20 3.04 17.32 -2.64
CA TYR A 20 4.09 17.89 -3.50
C TYR A 20 5.43 17.93 -2.78
N GLU A 21 5.45 18.37 -1.51
CA GLU A 21 6.65 18.44 -0.68
C GLU A 21 7.22 17.05 -0.43
N MET A 22 6.36 16.07 -0.14
CA MET A 22 6.71 14.65 -0.08
C MET A 22 7.38 14.21 -1.40
N MET A 23 6.70 14.38 -2.55
CA MET A 23 7.23 13.99 -3.86
C MET A 23 8.55 14.69 -4.22
N ASN A 24 8.74 15.94 -3.81
CA ASN A 24 9.96 16.71 -4.08
C ASN A 24 11.13 16.26 -3.17
N LYS A 25 10.85 15.88 -1.92
CA LYS A 25 11.82 15.27 -0.99
C LYS A 25 12.34 13.92 -1.53
N PHE A 26 11.57 13.26 -2.39
CA PHE A 26 11.84 11.90 -2.86
C PHE A 26 12.68 11.77 -4.15
N GLN A 27 13.23 12.82 -4.79
CA GLN A 27 14.11 12.73 -6.01
C GLN A 27 13.97 11.41 -6.83
N ILE A 28 12.79 11.21 -7.43
CA ILE A 28 12.39 9.90 -7.99
C ILE A 28 13.16 9.60 -9.28
N ASP A 29 13.78 8.43 -9.34
CA ASP A 29 14.56 7.95 -10.49
C ASP A 29 13.69 7.60 -11.72
N CYS A 30 14.31 7.60 -12.91
CA CYS A 30 13.60 7.67 -14.21
C CYS A 30 12.83 6.38 -14.60
N SER A 31 13.24 5.21 -14.09
CA SER A 31 12.58 3.91 -14.35
C SER A 31 11.30 3.73 -13.51
N LEU A 32 11.33 4.20 -12.25
CA LEU A 32 10.20 4.19 -11.32
C LEU A 32 9.09 5.15 -11.75
N LYS A 33 9.48 6.30 -12.34
CA LYS A 33 8.53 7.18 -13.03
C LYS A 33 7.75 6.43 -14.13
N LYS A 34 8.41 5.55 -14.91
CA LYS A 34 7.72 4.79 -15.97
C LYS A 34 6.71 3.80 -15.40
N LEU A 35 7.05 3.04 -14.35
CA LEU A 35 6.11 2.10 -13.73
C LEU A 35 4.91 2.84 -13.12
N PHE A 36 5.15 3.93 -12.40
CA PHE A 36 4.11 4.80 -11.86
C PHE A 36 3.19 5.34 -12.97
N ILE A 37 3.77 5.89 -14.05
CA ILE A 37 3.02 6.39 -15.20
C ILE A 37 2.20 5.27 -15.86
N ILE A 38 2.74 4.06 -16.00
CA ILE A 38 2.00 2.91 -16.57
C ILE A 38 0.83 2.52 -15.67
N THR A 39 1.02 2.48 -14.34
CA THR A 39 -0.05 2.16 -13.39
C THR A 39 -1.15 3.22 -13.40
N GLU A 40 -0.77 4.51 -13.45
CA GLU A 40 -1.71 5.63 -13.58
C GLU A 40 -2.47 5.57 -14.92
N ILE A 41 -1.80 5.30 -16.04
CA ILE A 41 -2.45 5.13 -17.35
C ILE A 41 -3.45 3.96 -17.32
N PHE A 42 -3.07 2.83 -16.74
CA PHE A 42 -3.93 1.65 -16.63
C PHE A 42 -5.18 1.94 -15.78
N ILE A 43 -5.02 2.68 -14.68
CA ILE A 43 -6.13 3.04 -13.78
C ILE A 43 -7.05 4.05 -14.44
N VAL A 44 -6.51 5.09 -15.07
CA VAL A 44 -7.30 6.08 -15.81
C VAL A 44 -8.05 5.42 -16.97
N SER A 45 -7.40 4.50 -17.69
CA SER A 45 -8.04 3.75 -18.78
C SER A 45 -9.19 2.88 -18.28
N ASN A 46 -9.00 2.16 -17.17
CA ASN A 46 -10.08 1.40 -16.53
C ASN A 46 -11.20 2.31 -16.03
N LEU A 47 -10.87 3.49 -15.49
CA LEU A 47 -11.87 4.46 -15.04
C LEU A 47 -12.78 4.95 -16.16
N ILE A 48 -12.17 5.22 -17.32
CA ILE A 48 -12.87 5.71 -18.50
C ILE A 48 -13.74 4.61 -19.09
N LEU A 49 -13.20 3.40 -19.25
CA LEU A 49 -13.96 2.25 -19.77
C LEU A 49 -15.15 1.90 -18.86
N ASP A 50 -14.90 1.86 -17.56
CA ASP A 50 -15.92 1.53 -16.57
C ASP A 50 -16.96 2.65 -16.46
N GLY A 51 -16.53 3.92 -16.47
CA GLY A 51 -17.45 5.04 -16.53
C GLY A 51 -18.34 5.02 -17.77
N ALA A 52 -17.77 4.70 -18.94
CA ALA A 52 -18.55 4.55 -20.17
C ALA A 52 -19.58 3.40 -20.06
N PHE A 53 -19.19 2.26 -19.51
CA PHE A 53 -20.07 1.11 -19.34
C PHE A 53 -21.21 1.40 -18.35
N TRP A 54 -20.90 1.98 -17.18
CA TRP A 54 -21.90 2.29 -16.14
C TRP A 54 -22.83 3.44 -16.54
N ILE A 55 -22.33 4.46 -17.22
CA ILE A 55 -23.19 5.52 -17.76
C ILE A 55 -24.15 4.94 -18.81
N ALA A 56 -23.67 4.01 -19.65
CA ALA A 56 -24.49 3.35 -20.66
C ALA A 56 -25.54 2.39 -20.06
N THR A 57 -25.23 1.70 -18.96
CA THR A 57 -26.13 0.71 -18.34
C THR A 57 -27.07 1.30 -17.29
N VAL A 58 -26.63 2.29 -16.50
CA VAL A 58 -27.34 2.72 -15.28
C VAL A 58 -27.54 4.24 -15.19
N GLY A 59 -26.98 5.00 -16.14
CA GLY A 59 -27.17 6.44 -16.25
C GLY A 59 -26.28 7.29 -15.33
N ILE A 60 -26.20 8.59 -15.65
CA ILE A 60 -25.20 9.52 -15.09
C ILE A 60 -25.41 9.86 -13.60
N TYR A 61 -26.62 9.63 -13.07
CA TYR A 61 -26.98 9.94 -11.68
C TYR A 61 -26.33 8.97 -10.69
N ILE A 62 -26.26 7.67 -11.05
CA ILE A 62 -25.62 6.64 -10.22
C ILE A 62 -24.08 6.72 -10.35
N PHE A 63 -23.58 7.18 -11.50
CA PHE A 63 -22.15 7.40 -11.75
C PHE A 63 -21.48 8.39 -10.76
N LYS A 64 -22.23 9.35 -10.20
CA LYS A 64 -21.71 10.27 -9.17
C LYS A 64 -21.24 9.56 -7.90
N TYR A 65 -21.87 8.46 -7.51
CA TYR A 65 -21.43 7.64 -6.37
C TYR A 65 -20.16 6.84 -6.70
N TYR A 66 -19.93 6.58 -7.98
CA TYR A 66 -18.77 5.85 -8.50
C TYR A 66 -17.46 6.65 -8.46
N ILE A 67 -17.51 7.99 -8.52
CA ILE A 67 -16.34 8.87 -8.41
C ILE A 67 -15.58 8.68 -7.07
N GLY A 68 -16.28 8.33 -5.99
CA GLY A 68 -15.65 7.97 -4.72
C GLY A 68 -14.75 6.72 -4.82
N ARG A 69 -15.13 5.78 -5.69
CA ARG A 69 -14.34 4.58 -6.03
C ARG A 69 -13.10 4.92 -6.84
N SER A 70 -13.18 5.93 -7.71
CA SER A 70 -12.05 6.41 -8.51
C SER A 70 -10.98 7.11 -7.66
N LEU A 71 -11.41 7.89 -6.66
CA LEU A 71 -10.52 8.53 -5.69
C LEU A 71 -9.81 7.51 -4.78
N TYR A 72 -10.45 6.37 -4.54
CA TYR A 72 -9.85 5.24 -3.81
C TYR A 72 -8.65 4.63 -4.55
N PHE A 73 -8.73 4.49 -5.87
CA PHE A 73 -7.64 4.00 -6.72
C PHE A 73 -6.42 4.94 -6.70
N PHE A 74 -6.64 6.25 -6.58
CA PHE A 74 -5.59 7.27 -6.51
C PHE A 74 -4.81 7.23 -5.19
N ILE A 75 -5.49 6.93 -4.09
CA ILE A 75 -4.85 6.70 -2.78
C ILE A 75 -3.95 5.45 -2.84
N TYR A 76 -4.40 4.44 -3.59
CA TYR A 76 -3.67 3.19 -3.82
C TYR A 76 -2.36 3.37 -4.59
N THR A 77 -2.32 4.21 -5.61
CA THR A 77 -1.08 4.47 -6.39
C THR A 77 -0.07 5.29 -5.61
N THR A 78 -0.55 6.19 -4.76
CA THR A 78 0.31 6.97 -3.86
C THR A 78 1.04 6.06 -2.85
N ALA A 79 0.34 5.04 -2.33
CA ALA A 79 0.88 4.02 -1.42
C ALA A 79 2.01 3.18 -2.06
N VAL A 80 1.77 2.68 -3.27
CA VAL A 80 2.72 1.85 -4.02
C VAL A 80 3.99 2.64 -4.40
N SER A 81 3.85 3.95 -4.63
CA SER A 81 4.97 4.84 -4.99
C SER A 81 5.96 5.04 -3.82
N VAL A 82 5.46 5.06 -2.59
CA VAL A 82 6.29 5.20 -1.38
C VAL A 82 7.05 3.91 -1.09
N GLY A 83 6.41 2.74 -1.19
CA GLY A 83 7.08 1.45 -0.94
C GLY A 83 8.18 1.12 -1.94
N ASN A 84 7.99 1.48 -3.21
CA ASN A 84 9.01 1.26 -4.25
C ASN A 84 10.25 2.18 -4.11
N HIS A 85 10.12 3.33 -3.44
CA HIS A 85 11.26 4.21 -3.16
C HIS A 85 12.21 3.60 -2.12
N VAL A 86 11.65 2.95 -1.09
CA VAL A 86 12.47 2.35 -0.02
C VAL A 86 13.34 1.19 -0.52
N ASN A 87 12.83 0.37 -1.45
CA ASN A 87 13.62 -0.67 -2.13
C ASN A 87 14.82 -0.08 -2.92
N HIS A 88 14.68 1.14 -3.46
CA HIS A 88 15.77 1.79 -4.20
C HIS A 88 16.84 2.39 -3.28
N THR A 89 16.47 2.86 -2.08
CA THR A 89 17.44 3.29 -1.07
C THR A 89 18.32 2.15 -0.55
N GLU A 90 17.87 0.90 -0.60
CA GLU A 90 18.64 -0.28 -0.17
C GLU A 90 19.67 -0.75 -1.22
N LEU A 91 19.33 -0.71 -2.52
CA LEU A 91 20.30 -0.95 -3.61
C LEU A 91 21.49 0.02 -3.55
N LYS A 92 21.26 1.23 -3.03
CA LYS A 92 22.33 2.16 -2.68
C LYS A 92 23.07 1.74 -1.41
N LEU A 93 22.39 1.22 -0.39
CA LEU A 93 22.99 0.80 0.88
C LEU A 93 23.98 -0.37 0.71
N GLU A 94 23.62 -1.44 -0.01
CA GLU A 94 24.52 -2.57 -0.25
C GLU A 94 25.75 -2.15 -1.08
N ASN A 95 25.58 -1.26 -2.06
CA ASN A 95 26.67 -0.73 -2.87
C ASN A 95 27.56 0.29 -2.13
N ILE A 96 27.00 1.11 -1.24
CA ILE A 96 27.75 2.12 -0.45
C ILE A 96 28.54 1.45 0.69
N LEU A 97 27.95 0.45 1.37
CA LEU A 97 28.65 -0.33 2.40
C LEU A 97 29.80 -1.19 1.83
N ALA A 98 29.71 -1.57 0.54
CA ALA A 98 30.80 -2.23 -0.16
C ALA A 98 31.96 -1.28 -0.51
N VAL A 99 31.74 0.05 -0.50
CA VAL A 99 32.67 1.03 -1.07
C VAL A 99 33.31 1.96 -0.01
N TYR A 100 32.69 2.31 1.13
CA TYR A 100 33.33 3.23 2.09
C TYR A 100 32.87 3.17 3.57
N GLN A 101 33.81 3.37 4.51
CA GLN A 101 33.57 3.61 5.95
C GLN A 101 33.07 5.04 6.29
N ARG A 102 33.12 6.00 5.34
CA ARG A 102 32.79 7.42 5.60
C ARG A 102 31.29 7.76 5.53
N ASP A 103 30.46 6.91 4.94
CA ASP A 103 29.06 7.23 4.64
C ASP A 103 28.06 6.72 5.70
N LEU A 104 28.52 6.13 6.81
CA LEU A 104 27.63 5.56 7.85
C LEU A 104 26.74 6.59 8.53
N ARG A 105 27.24 7.82 8.72
CA ARG A 105 26.41 8.93 9.24
C ARG A 105 25.29 9.31 8.27
N GLU A 106 25.58 9.23 6.97
CA GLU A 106 24.58 9.48 5.94
C GLU A 106 23.55 8.35 5.89
N ILE A 107 23.97 7.10 6.03
CA ILE A 107 23.06 5.94 6.16
C ILE A 107 22.12 6.13 7.35
N ARG A 108 22.66 6.46 8.53
CA ARG A 108 21.86 6.71 9.73
C ARG A 108 20.85 7.85 9.55
N ARG A 109 21.27 8.93 8.88
CA ARG A 109 20.39 10.05 8.51
C ARG A 109 19.28 9.58 7.57
N ASN A 110 19.62 8.79 6.55
CA ASN A 110 18.66 8.30 5.57
C ASN A 110 17.63 7.37 6.21
N GLN A 111 18.04 6.49 7.13
CA GLN A 111 17.12 5.67 7.91
C GLN A 111 16.14 6.50 8.75
N PHE A 112 16.61 7.58 9.36
CA PHE A 112 15.74 8.49 10.10
C PHE A 112 14.73 9.18 9.18
N VAL A 113 15.18 9.64 8.00
CA VAL A 113 14.30 10.24 6.98
C VAL A 113 13.25 9.24 6.49
N ILE A 114 13.61 7.98 6.28
CA ILE A 114 12.66 6.91 5.93
C ILE A 114 11.60 6.74 7.02
N TYR A 115 12.02 6.66 8.29
CA TYR A 115 11.10 6.56 9.42
C TYR A 115 10.15 7.77 9.52
N GLU A 116 10.69 8.99 9.45
CA GLU A 116 9.89 10.22 9.47
C GLU A 116 8.88 10.24 8.32
N SER A 117 9.30 9.83 7.13
CA SER A 117 8.44 9.77 5.94
C SER A 117 7.28 8.79 6.13
N ILE A 118 7.54 7.64 6.75
CA ILE A 118 6.50 6.64 7.02
C ILE A 118 5.56 7.09 8.14
N SER A 119 6.07 7.81 9.14
CA SER A 119 5.23 8.45 10.15
C SER A 119 4.27 9.48 9.54
N VAL A 120 4.76 10.33 8.64
CA VAL A 120 3.94 11.28 7.87
C VAL A 120 2.95 10.54 6.97
N TYR A 121 3.38 9.47 6.29
CA TYR A 121 2.52 8.63 5.48
C TYR A 121 1.36 8.04 6.28
N ASN A 122 1.63 7.44 7.45
CA ASN A 122 0.60 6.89 8.32
C ASN A 122 -0.40 7.97 8.78
N LYS A 123 0.09 9.19 9.07
CA LYS A 123 -0.78 10.30 9.46
C LYS A 123 -1.66 10.78 8.29
N LEU A 124 -1.12 10.81 7.09
CA LEU A 124 -1.82 11.31 5.90
C LEU A 124 -2.77 10.28 5.29
N PHE A 125 -2.41 9.00 5.30
CA PHE A 125 -3.13 7.93 4.59
C PHE A 125 -3.69 6.84 5.50
N GLY A 126 -3.36 6.83 6.80
CA GLY A 126 -3.78 5.75 7.70
C GLY A 126 -5.30 5.61 7.79
N TYR A 127 -6.04 6.72 7.93
CA TYR A 127 -7.50 6.69 7.93
C TYR A 127 -8.07 6.29 6.58
N GLN A 128 -7.42 6.70 5.51
CA GLN A 128 -7.81 6.38 4.15
C GLN A 128 -7.66 4.89 3.91
N ILE A 129 -6.53 4.28 4.30
CA ILE A 129 -6.31 2.84 4.22
C ILE A 129 -7.32 2.09 5.08
N LEU A 130 -7.64 2.58 6.29
CA LEU A 130 -8.66 1.98 7.16
C LEU A 130 -10.03 1.93 6.47
N PHE A 131 -10.56 3.09 6.07
CA PHE A 131 -11.85 3.15 5.38
C PHE A 131 -11.81 2.42 4.05
N ALA A 132 -10.65 2.43 3.40
CA ALA A 132 -10.45 1.74 2.16
C ALA A 132 -10.69 0.24 2.36
N THR A 133 -9.93 -0.38 3.26
CA THR A 133 -10.05 -1.79 3.60
C THR A 133 -11.48 -2.18 4.00
N ILE A 134 -12.18 -1.35 4.78
CA ILE A 134 -13.59 -1.61 5.15
C ILE A 134 -14.49 -1.61 3.91
N VAL A 135 -14.39 -0.60 3.05
CA VAL A 135 -15.17 -0.51 1.82
C VAL A 135 -14.87 -1.68 0.89
N ALA A 136 -13.60 -2.10 0.78
CA ALA A 136 -13.24 -3.27 -0.01
C ALA A 136 -13.87 -4.56 0.52
N ILE A 137 -13.91 -4.76 1.85
CA ILE A 137 -14.59 -5.90 2.47
C ILE A 137 -16.08 -5.87 2.12
N ILE A 138 -16.77 -4.76 2.40
CA ILE A 138 -18.22 -4.61 2.14
C ILE A 138 -18.52 -4.84 0.65
N TYR A 139 -17.76 -4.22 -0.24
CA TYR A 139 -17.99 -4.34 -1.68
C TYR A 139 -17.71 -5.77 -2.19
N THR A 140 -16.70 -6.44 -1.66
CA THR A 140 -16.43 -7.86 -1.98
C THR A 140 -17.60 -8.74 -1.50
N LEU A 141 -18.15 -8.47 -0.32
CA LEU A 141 -19.32 -9.17 0.20
C LEU A 141 -20.57 -8.92 -0.67
N ASP A 142 -20.83 -7.67 -1.05
CA ASP A 142 -21.97 -7.32 -1.90
C ASP A 142 -21.89 -8.03 -3.25
N LEU A 143 -20.71 -8.05 -3.88
CA LEU A 143 -20.49 -8.76 -5.14
C LEU A 143 -20.69 -10.28 -4.99
N LEU A 144 -20.23 -10.87 -3.88
CA LEU A 144 -20.41 -12.31 -3.61
C LEU A 144 -21.88 -12.64 -3.35
N MET A 145 -22.59 -11.82 -2.59
CA MET A 145 -24.03 -11.99 -2.35
C MET A 145 -24.85 -11.84 -3.63
N LEU A 146 -24.46 -10.90 -4.50
CA LEU A 146 -25.05 -10.75 -5.83
C LEU A 146 -24.87 -12.04 -6.64
N CYS A 147 -23.64 -12.56 -6.71
CA CYS A 147 -23.34 -13.83 -7.37
C CYS A 147 -24.19 -14.99 -6.82
N LEU A 148 -24.30 -15.13 -5.50
CA LEU A 148 -25.07 -16.19 -4.85
C LEU A 148 -26.57 -16.10 -5.13
N THR A 149 -27.12 -14.88 -5.10
CA THR A 149 -28.55 -14.64 -5.36
C THR A 149 -28.90 -14.96 -6.81
N PHE A 150 -28.06 -14.51 -7.76
CA PHE A 150 -28.26 -14.81 -9.18
C PHE A 150 -28.01 -16.29 -9.51
N SER A 151 -27.06 -16.95 -8.86
CA SER A 151 -26.87 -18.40 -9.04
C SER A 151 -28.06 -19.22 -8.53
N LYS A 152 -28.73 -18.78 -7.46
CA LYS A 152 -29.94 -19.44 -6.95
C LYS A 152 -31.15 -19.18 -7.86
N ASN A 153 -31.27 -17.97 -8.40
CA ASN A 153 -32.40 -17.55 -9.25
C ASN A 153 -32.22 -17.91 -10.74
N MET A 154 -31.35 -18.87 -11.08
CA MET A 154 -31.02 -19.35 -12.44
C MET A 154 -32.20 -19.92 -13.26
N CYS A 155 -33.44 -19.75 -12.81
CA CYS A 155 -34.66 -20.05 -13.56
C CYS A 155 -35.11 -18.91 -14.51
N MET A 156 -34.29 -17.88 -14.77
CA MET A 156 -34.67 -16.74 -15.61
C MET A 156 -34.12 -16.85 -17.05
N ASP A 157 -34.93 -16.39 -18.01
CA ASP A 157 -34.94 -16.64 -19.46
C ASP A 157 -33.67 -16.34 -20.29
N ASN A 158 -32.53 -15.93 -19.70
CA ASN A 158 -31.35 -15.51 -20.49
C ASN A 158 -29.98 -15.84 -19.85
N PRO A 159 -29.47 -17.09 -20.01
CA PRO A 159 -28.28 -17.58 -19.31
C PRO A 159 -26.98 -16.83 -19.69
N GLN A 160 -26.91 -16.23 -20.88
CA GLN A 160 -25.72 -15.47 -21.33
C GLN A 160 -25.52 -14.18 -20.53
N GLN A 161 -26.61 -13.49 -20.15
CA GLN A 161 -26.54 -12.26 -19.37
C GLN A 161 -26.09 -12.55 -17.92
N ILE A 162 -26.56 -13.67 -17.35
CA ILE A 162 -26.18 -14.10 -16.01
C ILE A 162 -24.70 -14.47 -15.95
N LEU A 163 -24.21 -15.23 -16.95
CA LEU A 163 -22.79 -15.57 -17.04
C LEU A 163 -21.92 -14.31 -17.16
N GLY A 164 -22.31 -13.35 -17.99
CA GLY A 164 -21.61 -12.07 -18.13
C GLY A 164 -21.54 -11.29 -16.82
N LEU A 165 -22.64 -11.22 -16.06
CA LEU A 165 -22.68 -10.54 -14.77
C LEU A 165 -21.74 -11.22 -13.75
N ILE A 166 -21.78 -12.55 -13.65
CA ILE A 166 -20.91 -13.31 -12.75
C ILE A 166 -19.43 -13.07 -13.11
N THR A 167 -19.08 -13.13 -14.39
CA THR A 167 -17.71 -12.84 -14.85
C THR A 167 -17.25 -11.45 -14.45
N VAL A 168 -18.11 -10.43 -14.62
CA VAL A 168 -17.81 -9.05 -14.22
C VAL A 168 -17.59 -8.96 -12.71
N CYS A 169 -18.46 -9.56 -11.88
CA CYS A 169 -18.29 -9.58 -10.42
C CYS A 169 -16.94 -10.20 -10.00
N PHE A 170 -16.55 -11.35 -10.57
CA PHE A 170 -15.27 -11.97 -10.28
C PHE A 170 -14.08 -11.09 -10.70
N LEU A 171 -14.16 -10.44 -11.86
CA LEU A 171 -13.12 -9.54 -12.33
C LEU A 171 -12.94 -8.34 -11.39
N TRP A 172 -14.04 -7.79 -10.85
CA TRP A 172 -14.00 -6.73 -9.84
C TRP A 172 -13.35 -7.17 -8.53
N MET A 173 -13.73 -8.34 -8.03
CA MET A 173 -13.14 -8.90 -6.81
C MET A 173 -11.64 -9.15 -6.97
N ILE A 174 -11.22 -9.74 -8.09
CA ILE A 174 -9.81 -9.96 -8.40
C ILE A 174 -9.07 -8.63 -8.44
N THR A 175 -9.63 -7.61 -9.08
CA THR A 175 -9.01 -6.28 -9.17
C THR A 175 -8.78 -5.67 -7.78
N ILE A 176 -9.80 -5.68 -6.93
CA ILE A 176 -9.71 -5.17 -5.55
C ILE A 176 -8.67 -5.96 -4.75
N PHE A 177 -8.70 -7.28 -4.88
CA PHE A 177 -7.78 -8.15 -4.15
C PHE A 177 -6.33 -7.94 -4.57
N VAL A 178 -6.05 -7.85 -5.88
CA VAL A 178 -4.72 -7.57 -6.42
C VAL A 178 -4.19 -6.24 -5.90
N LEU A 179 -5.03 -5.19 -5.91
CA LEU A 179 -4.62 -3.87 -5.41
C LEU A 179 -4.23 -3.96 -3.93
N ILE A 180 -5.12 -4.48 -3.08
CA ILE A 180 -4.86 -4.63 -1.66
C ILE A 180 -3.60 -5.44 -1.39
N SER A 181 -3.39 -6.51 -2.15
CA SER A 181 -2.19 -7.34 -2.08
C SER A 181 -0.93 -6.56 -2.45
N LEU A 182 -0.97 -5.72 -3.49
CA LEU A 182 0.18 -4.89 -3.87
C LEU A 182 0.57 -3.90 -2.78
N VAL A 183 -0.39 -3.26 -2.12
CA VAL A 183 -0.10 -2.33 -1.01
C VAL A 183 0.42 -3.08 0.22
N ALA A 184 -0.25 -4.16 0.61
CA ALA A 184 0.19 -5.01 1.71
C ALA A 184 1.63 -5.49 1.49
N TYR A 185 1.93 -5.98 0.29
CA TYR A 185 3.26 -6.46 -0.09
C TYR A 185 4.29 -5.33 -0.12
N ALA A 186 3.96 -4.16 -0.66
CA ALA A 186 4.89 -3.02 -0.70
C ALA A 186 5.26 -2.54 0.70
N CYS A 187 4.27 -2.43 1.60
CA CYS A 187 4.49 -2.03 2.98
C CYS A 187 5.27 -3.10 3.77
N ASP A 188 4.90 -4.38 3.63
CA ASP A 188 5.59 -5.50 4.28
C ASP A 188 7.05 -5.60 3.84
N ARG A 189 7.32 -5.50 2.53
CA ARG A 189 8.68 -5.44 1.99
C ARG A 189 9.46 -4.28 2.56
N THR A 190 8.87 -3.09 2.58
CA THR A 190 9.52 -1.89 3.10
C THR A 190 9.96 -2.05 4.56
N VAL A 191 9.10 -2.65 5.40
CA VAL A 191 9.43 -2.96 6.80
C VAL A 191 10.52 -4.02 6.88
N SER A 192 10.37 -5.11 6.14
CA SER A 192 11.33 -6.23 6.11
C SER A 192 12.73 -5.77 5.72
N GLU A 193 12.86 -4.95 4.67
CA GLU A 193 14.17 -4.44 4.24
C GLU A 193 14.75 -3.39 5.22
N TYR A 194 13.90 -2.58 5.87
CA TYR A 194 14.36 -1.70 6.94
C TYR A 194 14.97 -2.50 8.10
N GLU A 195 14.30 -3.58 8.52
CA GLU A 195 14.79 -4.49 9.56
C GLU A 195 16.03 -5.28 9.13
N ARG A 196 16.13 -5.66 7.85
CA ARG A 196 17.31 -6.35 7.28
C ARG A 196 18.59 -5.53 7.45
N THR A 197 18.49 -4.20 7.52
CA THR A 197 19.66 -3.34 7.79
C THR A 197 20.35 -3.72 9.11
N ILE A 198 19.59 -4.15 10.13
CA ILE A 198 20.15 -4.63 11.41
C ILE A 198 21.03 -5.86 11.19
N LEU A 199 20.57 -6.82 10.39
CA LEU A 199 21.31 -8.04 10.10
C LEU A 199 22.60 -7.74 9.34
N ILE A 200 22.55 -6.78 8.40
CA ILE A 200 23.75 -6.30 7.69
C ILE A 200 24.73 -5.67 8.69
N CYS A 201 24.28 -4.78 9.56
CA CYS A 201 25.14 -4.16 10.58
C CYS A 201 25.79 -5.20 11.50
N TYR A 202 25.05 -6.21 11.97
CA TYR A 202 25.62 -7.30 12.77
C TYR A 202 26.64 -8.14 12.00
N LYS A 203 26.40 -8.41 10.72
CA LYS A 203 27.35 -9.12 9.86
C LYS A 203 28.69 -8.38 9.79
N TYR A 204 28.68 -7.06 9.62
CA TYR A 204 29.90 -6.25 9.62
C TYR A 204 30.56 -6.15 11.00
N LEU A 205 29.77 -6.02 12.06
CA LEU A 205 30.26 -6.04 13.45
C LEU A 205 31.04 -7.33 13.76
N ASN A 206 30.53 -8.48 13.30
CA ASN A 206 31.18 -9.78 13.50
C ASN A 206 32.43 -9.99 12.63
N GLN A 207 32.63 -9.18 11.58
CA GLN A 207 33.83 -9.20 10.73
C GLN A 207 34.97 -8.33 11.30
N LEU A 208 34.70 -7.51 12.31
CA LEU A 208 35.71 -6.67 12.95
C LEU A 208 36.67 -7.53 13.80
N PRO A 209 37.96 -7.17 13.85
CA PRO A 209 38.92 -7.86 14.71
C PRO A 209 38.55 -7.67 16.18
N ILE A 210 38.71 -8.74 16.98
CA ILE A 210 38.40 -8.76 18.43
C ILE A 210 39.23 -7.70 19.19
N SER A 211 40.47 -7.44 18.75
CA SER A 211 41.28 -6.32 19.23
C SER A 211 41.22 -5.17 18.22
N LEU A 212 40.41 -4.15 18.50
CA LEU A 212 40.38 -2.92 17.72
C LEU A 212 41.67 -2.17 17.97
N LYS A 213 42.48 -1.97 16.91
CA LYS A 213 43.82 -1.34 17.03
C LYS A 213 43.85 0.06 16.42
N ARG A 214 42.84 0.43 15.64
CA ARG A 214 42.75 1.74 14.97
C ARG A 214 41.52 2.49 15.45
N ASP A 215 41.66 3.80 15.63
CA ASP A 215 40.55 4.70 15.99
C ASP A 215 39.36 4.58 15.01
N ASN A 216 39.65 4.35 13.73
CA ASN A 216 38.63 4.17 12.69
C ASN A 216 37.77 2.92 12.90
N GLU A 217 38.34 1.84 13.46
CA GLU A 217 37.60 0.59 13.74
C GLU A 217 36.66 0.79 14.94
N PHE A 218 37.09 1.60 15.92
CA PHE A 218 36.25 1.98 17.06
C PHE A 218 35.09 2.90 16.64
N ILE A 219 35.35 3.88 15.78
CA ILE A 219 34.32 4.74 15.20
C ILE A 219 33.31 3.91 14.41
N LEU A 220 33.78 2.97 13.58
CA LEU A 220 32.94 2.07 12.80
C LEU A 220 32.04 1.21 13.70
N GLN A 221 32.60 0.61 14.74
CA GLN A 221 31.84 -0.20 15.69
C GLN A 221 30.72 0.61 16.35
N ASN A 222 31.04 1.81 16.85
CA ASN A 222 30.07 2.68 17.52
C ASN A 222 28.95 3.14 16.59
N GLU A 223 29.27 3.51 15.35
CA GLU A 223 28.24 3.93 14.37
C GLU A 223 27.34 2.75 13.96
N LEU A 224 27.88 1.54 13.79
CA LEU A 224 27.07 0.34 13.52
C LEU A 224 26.13 0.02 14.69
N LEU A 225 26.62 0.09 15.92
CA LEU A 225 25.78 -0.11 17.12
C LEU A 225 24.70 0.97 17.24
N ALA A 226 25.02 2.23 16.94
CA ALA A 226 24.06 3.32 16.95
C ALA A 226 22.96 3.14 15.91
N ILE A 227 23.29 2.66 14.70
CA ILE A 227 22.32 2.32 13.66
C ILE A 227 21.39 1.20 14.12
N ILE A 228 21.93 0.12 14.69
CA ILE A 228 21.14 -1.00 15.21
C ILE A 228 20.19 -0.52 16.31
N GLU A 229 20.70 0.25 17.27
CA GLU A 229 19.91 0.77 18.38
C GLU A 229 18.78 1.69 17.89
N GLN A 230 19.08 2.59 16.95
CA GLN A 230 18.08 3.47 16.36
C GLN A 230 16.98 2.67 15.64
N THR A 231 17.38 1.69 14.82
CA THR A 231 16.44 0.87 14.04
C THR A 231 15.51 0.07 14.97
N ASN A 232 16.07 -0.53 16.03
CA ASN A 232 15.32 -1.28 17.05
C ASN A 232 14.36 -0.40 17.86
N ARG A 233 14.76 0.83 18.20
CA ARG A 233 13.93 1.76 18.98
C ARG A 233 12.78 2.34 18.18
N LEU A 234 13.01 2.68 16.92
CA LEU A 234 12.01 3.35 16.08
C LEU A 234 10.91 2.41 15.61
N GLN A 235 11.24 1.13 15.34
CA GLN A 235 10.31 0.10 14.83
C GLN A 235 9.38 0.61 13.72
N LEU A 236 9.87 0.57 12.48
CA LEU A 236 9.14 1.01 11.31
C LEU A 236 7.87 0.16 11.11
N LYS A 237 6.69 0.79 11.09
CA LYS A 237 5.40 0.11 10.86
C LYS A 237 4.49 0.98 10.01
N PHE A 238 3.88 0.39 8.99
CA PHE A 238 2.76 1.01 8.29
C PHE A 238 1.47 0.67 9.05
N THR A 239 0.67 1.69 9.37
CA THR A 239 -0.54 1.49 10.17
C THR A 239 -1.74 2.18 9.54
N ALA A 240 -2.88 1.51 9.57
CA ALA A 240 -4.15 2.08 9.18
C ALA A 240 -4.76 2.84 10.37
N ALA A 241 -4.35 4.10 10.55
CA ALA A 241 -4.77 4.95 11.66
C ALA A 241 -4.55 4.33 13.07
N GLY A 242 -3.58 3.43 13.21
CA GLY A 242 -3.30 2.71 14.46
C GLY A 242 -4.20 1.52 14.76
N PHE A 243 -5.17 1.17 13.90
CA PHE A 243 -6.07 0.03 14.11
C PHE A 243 -5.41 -1.31 13.79
N PHE A 244 -4.73 -1.39 12.64
CA PHE A 244 -4.00 -2.58 12.20
C PHE A 244 -2.76 -2.19 11.40
N ASN A 245 -1.82 -3.13 11.30
CA ASN A 245 -0.63 -2.99 10.47
C ASN A 245 -0.99 -3.27 9.01
N VAL A 246 -0.45 -2.46 8.11
CA VAL A 246 -0.63 -2.64 6.66
C VAL A 246 0.51 -3.53 6.18
N ASP A 247 0.27 -4.83 6.24
CA ASP A 247 1.21 -5.89 5.85
C ASP A 247 0.46 -7.08 5.24
N VAL A 248 1.16 -8.15 4.89
CA VAL A 248 0.54 -9.34 4.28
C VAL A 248 -0.45 -10.03 5.21
N THR A 249 -0.35 -9.86 6.54
CA THR A 249 -1.30 -10.43 7.51
C THR A 249 -2.69 -9.78 7.40
N MET A 250 -2.76 -8.52 6.96
CA MET A 250 -4.01 -7.82 6.64
C MET A 250 -4.84 -8.58 5.60
N LEU A 251 -4.20 -9.23 4.63
CA LEU A 251 -4.90 -10.03 3.61
C LEU A 251 -5.61 -11.23 4.23
N GLY A 252 -4.95 -11.89 5.19
CA GLY A 252 -5.54 -12.99 5.95
C GLY A 252 -6.77 -12.55 6.74
N PHE A 253 -6.73 -11.36 7.35
CA PHE A 253 -7.87 -10.78 8.05
C PHE A 253 -9.05 -10.51 7.11
N ILE A 254 -8.79 -9.95 5.92
CA ILE A 254 -9.82 -9.68 4.90
C ILE A 254 -10.45 -10.99 4.43
N PHE A 255 -9.63 -11.97 4.06
CA PHE A 255 -10.12 -13.29 3.64
C PHE A 255 -10.94 -13.98 4.72
N GLY A 256 -10.46 -13.97 5.97
CA GLY A 256 -11.17 -14.54 7.11
C GLY A 256 -12.53 -13.89 7.28
N SER A 257 -12.59 -12.55 7.28
CA SER A 257 -13.83 -11.78 7.43
C SER A 257 -14.84 -12.09 6.32
N VAL A 258 -14.38 -12.09 5.06
CA VAL A 258 -15.22 -12.38 3.88
C VAL A 258 -15.74 -13.83 3.93
N THR A 259 -14.86 -14.78 4.19
CA THR A 259 -15.20 -16.23 4.22
C THR A 259 -16.18 -16.53 5.34
N SER A 260 -15.94 -16.01 6.55
CA SER A 260 -16.84 -16.21 7.70
C SER A 260 -18.24 -15.67 7.43
N TYR A 261 -18.36 -14.49 6.83
CA TYR A 261 -19.67 -13.95 6.47
C TYR A 261 -20.38 -14.81 5.42
N ILE A 262 -19.67 -15.25 4.37
CA ILE A 262 -20.27 -16.07 3.31
C ILE A 262 -20.78 -17.40 3.84
N ILE A 263 -20.03 -18.06 4.73
CA ILE A 263 -20.47 -19.31 5.36
C ILE A 263 -21.81 -19.10 6.09
N VAL A 264 -21.92 -18.01 6.86
CA VAL A 264 -23.15 -17.66 7.57
C VAL A 264 -24.27 -17.32 6.58
N ALA A 265 -23.99 -16.51 5.56
CA ALA A 265 -24.97 -16.13 4.55
C ALA A 265 -25.51 -17.34 3.77
N MET A 266 -24.66 -18.29 3.40
CA MET A 266 -25.05 -19.55 2.75
C MET A 266 -26.05 -20.34 3.61
N GLN A 267 -25.80 -20.44 4.92
CA GLN A 267 -26.72 -21.11 5.85
C GLN A 267 -28.11 -20.48 5.89
N PHE A 268 -28.20 -19.14 5.80
CA PHE A 268 -29.48 -18.44 5.76
C PHE A 268 -30.14 -18.43 4.37
N ILE A 269 -29.36 -18.63 3.30
CA ILE A 269 -29.87 -18.76 1.92
C ILE A 269 -30.41 -20.18 1.67
N GLU A 270 -29.90 -21.21 2.34
CA GLU A 270 -30.39 -22.60 2.24
C GLU A 270 -31.67 -22.89 3.04
N ILE A 271 -32.13 -21.95 3.88
CA ILE A 271 -33.47 -21.94 4.51
C ILE A 271 -34.45 -21.20 3.58
#